data_AF-A0A7Z0QD80-F1
#
_entry.id   AF-A0A7Z0QD80-F1
#
_cell.length_a   1.000
_cell.length_b   1.000
_cell.length_c   1.000
_cell.angle_alpha   90.00
_cell.angle_beta   90.00
_cell.angle_gamma   90.00
#
_symmetry.space_group_name_H-M   'P 1'
#
loop_
_entity.id
_entity.type
_entity.pdbx_description
1 polymer ?
#
loop_
_entity_poly.entity_id
_entity_poly.type
_entity_poly.pdbx_seq_one_letter_code
_entity_poly.pdbx_strand_id
1 'polypeptide(L)'
;MLSADAPDSIPRSALEYLEVKSEIAIGGASDAVEDVRGHRFEFVHGWRELSVHTPEGIVIRFVLPGTLASHQQAPHRIAGLVKGEAFVNLMKDLF
;
A
#
# COMPACT_ATOMS: atom_id res chain seq x y z
N MET A 1 -6.70 1.60 26.03
CA MET A 1 -7.75 0.69 25.52
C MET A 1 -8.63 1.48 24.58
N LEU A 2 -8.93 0.95 23.39
CA LEU A 2 -9.87 1.56 22.44
C LEU A 2 -11.31 1.32 22.91
N SER A 3 -12.26 2.17 22.48
CA SER A 3 -13.69 2.03 22.78
C SER A 3 -14.23 0.69 22.25
N ALA A 4 -15.23 0.10 22.91
CA ALA A 4 -15.94 -1.09 22.43
C ALA A 4 -16.63 -0.85 21.06
N ASP A 5 -16.87 0.41 20.71
CA ASP A 5 -17.45 0.83 19.44
C ASP A 5 -16.38 1.20 18.39
N ALA A 6 -15.10 1.03 18.72
CA ALA A 6 -14.04 1.28 17.76
C ALA A 6 -14.14 0.24 16.62
N PRO A 7 -14.16 0.67 15.35
CA PRO A 7 -14.22 -0.28 14.24
C PRO A 7 -12.95 -1.14 14.22
N ASP A 8 -13.11 -2.44 13.93
CA ASP A 8 -12.00 -3.40 13.85
C ASP A 8 -10.92 -2.99 12.84
N SER A 9 -11.27 -2.13 11.88
CA SER A 9 -10.30 -1.42 11.04
C SER A 9 -10.85 -0.06 10.63
N ILE A 10 -9.96 0.93 10.55
CA ILE A 10 -10.26 2.19 9.87
C ILE A 10 -10.22 1.89 8.36
N PRO A 11 -11.27 2.20 7.57
CA PRO A 11 -11.22 2.07 6.12
C PRO A 11 -10.14 3.02 5.61
N ARG A 12 -8.95 2.49 5.33
CA ARG A 12 -7.85 3.26 4.76
C ARG A 12 -7.93 3.21 3.25
N SER A 13 -7.95 4.37 2.64
CA SER A 13 -7.69 4.52 1.21
C SER A 13 -6.25 4.13 0.88
N ALA A 14 -5.99 3.83 -0.40
CA ALA A 14 -4.63 3.61 -0.88
C ALA A 14 -3.72 4.82 -0.59
N LEU A 15 -4.26 6.04 -0.67
CA LEU A 15 -3.52 7.27 -0.40
C LEU A 15 -3.08 7.36 1.05
N GLU A 16 -4.02 7.23 2.00
CA GLU A 16 -3.70 7.28 3.44
C GLU A 16 -2.68 6.20 3.84
N TYR A 17 -2.74 5.02 3.21
CA TYR A 17 -1.74 3.99 3.43
C TYR A 17 -0.34 4.43 2.96
N LEU A 18 -0.24 5.01 1.76
CA LEU A 18 1.02 5.50 1.21
C LEU A 18 1.56 6.72 1.95
N GLU A 19 0.70 7.59 2.48
CA GLU A 19 1.08 8.73 3.32
C GLU A 19 1.74 8.24 4.61
N VAL A 20 1.12 7.29 5.32
CA VAL A 20 1.72 6.70 6.53
C VAL A 20 3.07 6.04 6.22
N LYS A 21 3.17 5.32 5.09
CA LYS A 21 4.44 4.69 4.69
C LYS A 21 5.50 5.73 4.29
N SER A 22 5.09 6.87 3.73
CA SER A 22 5.97 8.01 3.44
C SER A 22 6.52 8.63 4.72
N GLU A 23 5.67 8.88 5.72
CA GLU A 23 6.08 9.42 7.02
C GLU A 23 7.09 8.50 7.71
N ILE A 24 6.83 7.19 7.71
CA ILE A 24 7.75 6.19 8.25
C ILE A 24 9.07 6.21 7.47
N ALA A 25 9.05 6.26 6.14
CA ALA A 25 10.26 6.26 5.32
C ALA A 25 11.19 7.45 5.62
N ILE A 26 10.61 8.63 5.89
CA ILE A 26 11.36 9.88 6.14
C ILE A 26 11.85 9.96 7.59
N GLY A 27 10.97 9.74 8.57
CA GLY A 27 11.24 10.06 9.99
C GLY A 27 10.99 8.92 10.97
N GLY A 28 10.66 7.72 10.49
CA GLY A 28 10.40 6.56 11.33
C GLY A 28 11.63 6.01 12.04
N ALA A 29 11.40 5.20 13.07
CA ALA A 29 12.45 4.39 13.69
C ALA A 29 13.04 3.40 12.67
N SER A 30 14.32 3.03 12.86
CA SER A 30 15.05 2.21 11.88
C SER A 30 14.35 0.88 11.56
N ASP A 31 13.78 0.21 12.56
CA ASP A 31 13.01 -1.03 12.40
C ASP A 31 11.74 -0.83 11.56
N ALA A 32 11.02 0.27 11.78
CA ALA A 32 9.85 0.63 10.98
C ALA A 32 10.24 0.99 9.53
N VAL A 33 11.38 1.64 9.31
CA VAL A 33 11.89 1.92 7.96
C VAL A 33 12.24 0.61 7.24
N GLU A 34 12.92 -0.30 7.92
CA GLU A 34 13.28 -1.61 7.35
C GLU A 34 12.04 -2.47 7.04
N ASP A 35 10.99 -2.39 7.85
CA ASP A 35 9.68 -2.96 7.51
C ASP A 35 9.19 -2.44 6.15
N VAL A 36 9.14 -1.11 5.96
CA VAL A 36 8.71 -0.51 4.68
C VAL A 36 9.60 -0.93 3.51
N ARG A 37 10.92 -1.04 3.72
CA ARG A 37 11.85 -1.51 2.67
C ARG A 37 11.52 -2.91 2.16
N GLY A 38 11.05 -3.79 3.04
CA GLY A 38 10.65 -5.15 2.67
C GLY A 38 9.30 -5.24 1.94
N HIS A 39 8.55 -4.14 1.80
CA HIS A 39 7.27 -4.15 1.10
C HIS A 39 7.42 -4.33 -0.42
N ARG A 40 6.34 -4.75 -1.07
CA ARG A 40 6.15 -4.72 -2.52
C ARG A 40 4.83 -4.05 -2.87
N PHE A 41 4.89 -2.96 -3.62
CA PHE A 41 3.72 -2.21 -4.07
C PHE A 41 3.38 -2.57 -5.52
N GLU A 42 2.21 -3.16 -5.74
CA GLU A 42 1.70 -3.56 -7.05
C GLU A 42 0.59 -2.62 -7.50
N PHE A 43 0.88 -1.81 -8.53
CA PHE A 43 -0.07 -0.91 -9.15
C PHE A 43 -0.68 -1.61 -10.36
N VAL A 44 -1.96 -1.98 -10.28
CA VAL A 44 -2.60 -2.74 -11.35
C VAL A 44 -3.08 -1.79 -12.44
N HIS A 45 -2.68 -2.08 -13.67
CA HIS A 45 -3.03 -1.28 -14.83
C HIS A 45 -4.43 -1.63 -15.32
N GLY A 46 -5.25 -0.60 -15.57
CA GLY A 46 -6.62 -0.77 -16.07
C GLY A 46 -7.61 -1.34 -15.07
N TRP A 47 -7.14 -1.85 -13.93
CA TRP A 47 -7.93 -2.28 -12.79
C TRP A 47 -7.59 -1.31 -11.66
N ARG A 48 -8.55 -0.49 -11.22
CA ARG A 48 -8.36 0.54 -10.18
C ARG A 48 -8.04 -0.09 -8.81
N GLU A 49 -6.85 -0.69 -8.72
CA GLU A 49 -6.38 -1.57 -7.66
C GLU A 49 -4.92 -1.24 -7.34
N LEU A 50 -4.63 -1.12 -6.05
CA LEU A 50 -3.29 -1.22 -5.47
C LEU A 50 -3.26 -2.46 -4.58
N SER A 51 -2.25 -3.31 -4.75
CA SER A 51 -1.94 -4.39 -3.80
C SER A 51 -0.61 -4.11 -3.11
N VAL A 52 -0.56 -4.27 -1.81
CA VAL A 52 0.66 -4.12 -1.02
C VAL A 52 0.97 -5.44 -0.34
N HIS A 53 2.14 -5.99 -0.64
CA HIS A 53 2.65 -7.20 -0.02
C HIS A 53 3.60 -6.81 1.10
N THR A 54 3.29 -7.21 2.32
CA THR A 54 4.16 -6.97 3.48
C THR A 54 5.27 -8.03 3.54
N PRO A 55 6.37 -7.78 4.28
CA PRO A 55 7.45 -8.75 4.46
C PRO A 55 6.98 -10.08 5.06
N GLU A 56 5.91 -10.06 5.85
CA GLU A 56 5.30 -11.22 6.49
C GLU A 56 4.39 -12.03 5.55
N GLY A 57 4.27 -11.61 4.29
CA GLY A 57 3.45 -12.28 3.28
C GLY A 57 1.97 -11.91 3.33
N ILE A 58 1.58 -10.85 4.05
CA ILE A 58 0.22 -10.34 4.04
C ILE A 58 0.00 -9.50 2.78
N VAL A 59 -1.15 -9.65 2.13
CA VAL A 59 -1.54 -8.82 0.98
C VAL A 59 -2.69 -7.91 1.36
N ILE A 60 -2.41 -6.61 1.40
CA ILE A 60 -3.40 -5.56 1.61
C ILE A 60 -3.86 -5.07 0.24
N ARG A 61 -5.17 -5.14 -0.04
CA ARG A 61 -5.74 -4.75 -1.33
C ARG A 61 -6.63 -3.53 -1.19
N PHE A 62 -6.33 -2.51 -1.96
CA PHE A 62 -7.15 -1.32 -2.11
C PHE A 62 -7.80 -1.36 -3.48
N VAL A 63 -9.12 -1.54 -3.51
CA VAL A 63 -9.94 -1.49 -4.72
C VAL A 63 -10.99 -0.40 -4.56
N LEU A 64 -11.28 0.32 -5.63
CA LEU A 64 -12.36 1.31 -5.62
C LEU A 64 -13.69 0.60 -5.28
N PRO A 65 -14.47 1.08 -4.28
CA PRO A 65 -15.76 0.48 -3.93
C PRO A 65 -16.70 0.35 -5.12
N GLY A 66 -17.44 -0.76 -5.20
CA GLY A 66 -18.37 -1.03 -6.29
C GLY A 66 -17.72 -1.50 -7.60
N THR A 67 -16.40 -1.66 -7.64
CA THR A 67 -15.71 -2.21 -8.82
C THR A 67 -15.75 -3.73 -8.79
N LEU A 68 -16.49 -4.33 -9.72
CA LEU A 68 -16.47 -5.78 -9.95
C LEU A 68 -15.40 -6.12 -11.00
N ALA A 69 -14.87 -7.34 -10.95
CA ALA A 69 -13.93 -7.83 -11.97
C ALA A 69 -14.52 -7.74 -13.39
N SER A 70 -15.85 -7.93 -13.53
CA SER A 70 -16.58 -7.79 -14.79
C SER A 70 -16.67 -6.35 -15.32
N HIS A 71 -16.39 -5.33 -14.49
CA HIS A 71 -16.44 -3.93 -14.89
C HIS A 71 -15.08 -3.42 -15.41
N GLN A 72 -14.05 -4.27 -15.41
CA GLN A 72 -12.71 -3.88 -15.82
C GLN A 72 -12.57 -3.86 -17.33
N GLN A 73 -12.00 -2.77 -17.86
CA GLN A 73 -11.80 -2.60 -19.30
C GLN A 73 -10.63 -3.44 -19.84
N ALA A 74 -9.70 -3.87 -18.97
CA ALA A 74 -8.56 -4.69 -19.35
C ALA A 74 -8.87 -6.18 -19.13
N PRO A 75 -8.69 -7.06 -20.15
CA PRO A 75 -9.02 -8.49 -20.06
C PRO A 75 -8.06 -9.28 -19.16
N HIS A 76 -6.90 -8.71 -18.82
CA HIS A 76 -5.87 -9.35 -18.00
C HIS A 76 -5.41 -8.41 -16.89
N ARG A 77 -5.10 -8.98 -15.72
CA ARG A 77 -4.48 -8.26 -14.61
C ARG A 77 -2.99 -8.10 -14.88
N ILE A 78 -2.58 -6.91 -15.30
CA ILE A 78 -1.18 -6.52 -15.48
C ILE A 78 -0.83 -5.52 -14.39
N ALA A 79 0.28 -5.69 -13.69
CA ALA A 79 0.68 -4.79 -12.61
C ALA A 79 2.15 -4.38 -12.74
N GLY A 80 2.40 -3.08 -12.50
CA GLY A 80 3.72 -2.55 -12.25
C GLY A 80 4.11 -2.78 -10.79
N LEU A 81 5.38 -3.13 -10.55
CA LEU A 81 5.88 -3.41 -9.21
C LEU A 81 6.92 -2.38 -8.79
N VAL A 82 6.72 -1.80 -7.60
CA VAL A 82 7.71 -0.96 -6.92
C VAL A 82 8.16 -1.67 -5.65
N LYS A 83 9.47 -1.92 -5.52
CA LYS A 83 10.05 -2.43 -4.28
C LYS A 83 10.01 -1.37 -3.19
N GLY A 84 9.74 -1.77 -1.96
CA GLY A 84 9.73 -0.88 -0.80
C GLY A 84 11.03 -0.14 -0.61
N GLU A 85 12.16 -0.80 -0.86
CA GLU A 85 13.48 -0.17 -0.86
C GLU A 85 13.57 1.03 -1.81
N ALA A 86 13.05 0.90 -3.04
CA ALA A 86 13.07 1.98 -4.02
C ALA A 86 12.15 3.13 -3.61
N PHE A 87 11.00 2.81 -3.02
CA PHE A 87 10.09 3.81 -2.44
C PHE A 87 10.77 4.58 -1.30
N VAL A 88 11.39 3.89 -0.34
CA VAL A 88 12.09 4.54 0.79
C VAL A 88 13.23 5.42 0.30
N ASN A 89 14.02 4.95 -0.66
CA ASN A 89 15.12 5.74 -1.22
C ASN A 89 14.60 7.00 -1.91
N LEU A 90 13.54 6.89 -2.72
CA LEU A 90 12.91 8.04 -3.36
C LEU A 90 12.44 9.08 -2.33
N MET A 91 11.80 8.65 -1.24
CA MET A 91 11.33 9.58 -0.21
C MET A 91 12.47 10.33 0.46
N LYS A 92 13.59 9.64 0.76
CA LYS A 92 14.79 10.26 1.35
C LYS A 92 15.58 11.15 0.39
N ASP A 93 15.47 10.89 -0.91
CA ASP A 93 16.10 11.74 -1.92
C ASP A 93 15.31 13.04 -2.14
N LEU A 94 13.98 13.01 -1.91
CA LEU A 94 13.09 14.15 -2.13
C LEU A 94 12.91 15.07 -0.91
N PHE A 95 13.07 14.55 0.31
CA PHE A 95 12.77 15.25 1.57
C PHE A 95 13.88 15.03 2.59
#